data_AF-W4V559-F1
#
_entry.id   AF-W4V559-F1
#
_cell.length_a   1.000
_cell.length_b   1.000
_cell.length_c   1.000
_cell.angle_alpha   90.00
_cell.angle_beta   90.00
_cell.angle_gamma   90.00
#
_symmetry.space_group_name_H-M   'P 1'
#
loop_
_entity.id
_entity.type
_entity.pdbx_description
1 polymer ?
#
loop_
_entity_poly.entity_id
_entity_poly.type
_entity_poly.pdbx_seq_one_letter_code
_entity_poly.pdbx_strand_id
1 'polypeptide(L)'
;MAALWDPFGSVQEKTGNFRVILDISKDEPFAGKYCCFLYASEKLLDEKPEQVAALLRAYRAAQNWISENPEEAVDIIISGKYAQIEDRELAIKLIKSYQYPSYAEREKNKTQVRDNVYYFAEQLNQIGYLKTDPDAFTKGAYVEVDINLGS
;
A
#
# COMPACT_ATOMS: atom_id res chain seq x y z
N MET A 1 21.22 2.95 -13.12
CA MET A 1 19.78 2.99 -12.78
C MET A 1 19.64 2.37 -11.40
N ALA A 2 18.92 3.01 -10.49
CA ALA A 2 18.66 2.50 -9.14
C ALA A 2 17.15 2.54 -8.90
N ALA A 3 16.60 1.54 -8.22
CA ALA A 3 15.25 1.57 -7.70
C ALA A 3 15.29 2.17 -6.30
N LEU A 4 14.59 3.28 -6.09
CA LEU A 4 14.55 4.00 -4.83
C LEU A 4 13.09 4.12 -4.37
N TRP A 5 12.88 4.10 -3.07
CA TRP A 5 11.58 4.41 -2.46
C TRP A 5 11.60 5.83 -1.92
N ASP A 6 10.42 6.40 -1.76
CA ASP A 6 10.29 7.70 -1.14
C ASP A 6 10.58 7.64 0.37
N PRO A 7 11.20 8.68 0.96
CA PRO A 7 11.47 9.99 0.36
C PRO A 7 12.77 10.08 -0.47
N PHE A 8 13.61 9.03 -0.50
CA PHE A 8 14.93 9.08 -1.12
C PHE A 8 14.89 9.40 -2.62
N GLY A 9 13.98 8.77 -3.36
CA GLY A 9 13.81 9.02 -4.80
C GLY A 9 13.47 10.48 -5.09
N SER A 10 12.42 10.98 -4.44
CA SER A 10 11.96 12.36 -4.58
C SER A 10 12.99 13.42 -4.14
N VAL A 11 13.75 13.14 -3.07
CA VAL A 11 14.85 14.03 -2.65
C VAL A 11 15.92 14.13 -3.72
N GLN A 12 16.29 13.02 -4.38
CA GLN A 12 17.29 13.02 -5.43
C GLN A 12 16.80 13.69 -6.72
N GLU A 13 15.54 13.47 -7.10
CA GLU A 13 14.93 14.17 -8.24
C GLU A 13 14.96 15.69 -8.04
N LYS A 14 14.64 16.16 -6.83
CA LYS A 14 14.66 17.60 -6.49
C LYS A 14 16.02 18.26 -6.67
N THR A 15 17.13 17.51 -6.61
CA THR A 15 18.48 18.06 -6.85
C THR A 15 18.72 18.48 -8.31
N GLY A 16 17.90 18.00 -9.26
CA GLY A 16 18.08 18.21 -10.70
C GLY A 16 19.16 17.33 -11.34
N ASN A 17 19.93 16.57 -10.55
CA ASN A 17 20.96 15.66 -11.06
C ASN A 17 20.40 14.30 -11.50
N PHE A 18 19.17 13.99 -11.08
CA PHE A 18 18.49 12.74 -11.37
C PHE A 18 17.16 13.03 -12.04
N ARG A 19 16.73 12.10 -12.90
CA ARG A 19 15.40 12.09 -13.50
C ARG A 19 14.69 10.79 -13.18
N VAL A 20 13.39 10.85 -12.97
CA VAL A 20 12.55 9.66 -12.83
C VAL A 20 12.40 9.00 -14.20
N ILE A 21 12.69 7.70 -14.26
CA ILE A 21 12.51 6.88 -15.48
C ILE A 21 11.16 6.17 -15.45
N LEU A 22 10.74 5.74 -14.25
CA LEU A 22 9.47 5.08 -13.99
C LEU A 22 9.07 5.37 -12.53
N ASP A 23 7.85 5.85 -12.33
CA ASP A 23 7.20 6.02 -11.03
C ASP A 23 6.06 5.01 -10.90
N ILE A 24 6.24 3.97 -10.09
CA ILE A 24 5.24 2.90 -9.92
C ILE A 24 3.93 3.40 -9.29
N SER A 25 3.89 4.61 -8.74
CA SER A 25 2.67 5.21 -8.20
C SER A 25 1.83 5.92 -9.25
N LYS A 26 2.42 6.33 -10.39
CA LYS A 26 1.78 7.20 -11.40
C LYS A 26 1.81 6.63 -12.81
N ASP A 27 2.85 5.86 -13.13
CA ASP A 27 3.09 5.41 -14.50
C ASP A 27 2.46 4.05 -14.75
N GLU A 28 1.87 3.90 -15.94
CA GLU A 28 1.44 2.60 -16.43
C GLU A 28 2.64 1.66 -16.61
N PRO A 29 2.47 0.36 -16.33
CA PRO A 29 1.21 -0.33 -16.05
C PRO A 29 0.86 -0.43 -14.54
N PHE A 30 1.55 0.30 -13.66
CA PHE A 30 1.42 0.15 -12.19
C PHE A 30 0.52 1.19 -11.54
N ALA A 31 0.14 2.25 -12.26
CA ALA A 31 -0.73 3.32 -11.79
C ALA A 31 -1.98 2.79 -11.08
N GLY A 32 -2.25 3.33 -9.88
CA GLY A 32 -3.42 2.96 -9.07
C GLY A 32 -3.37 1.57 -8.42
N LYS A 33 -2.22 0.89 -8.44
CA LYS A 33 -2.01 -0.42 -7.79
C LYS A 33 -1.16 -0.28 -6.54
N TYR A 34 -1.53 -1.01 -5.49
CA TYR A 34 -0.78 -1.05 -4.25
C TYR A 34 0.44 -1.96 -4.36
N CYS A 35 1.62 -1.43 -4.02
CA CYS A 35 2.87 -2.21 -3.99
C CYS A 35 3.06 -3.03 -2.71
N CYS A 36 2.32 -2.73 -1.64
CA CYS A 36 2.45 -3.35 -0.33
C CYS A 36 1.14 -3.97 0.13
N PHE A 37 1.22 -5.17 0.71
CA PHE A 37 0.09 -5.92 1.26
C PHE A 37 0.33 -6.25 2.73
N LEU A 38 -0.75 -6.39 3.50
CA LEU A 38 -0.70 -6.92 4.85
C LEU A 38 -0.83 -8.45 4.79
N TYR A 39 0.00 -9.15 5.55
CA TYR A 39 0.00 -10.60 5.63
C TYR A 39 -0.24 -11.05 7.07
N ALA A 40 -1.03 -12.12 7.22
CA ALA A 40 -1.20 -12.86 8.46
C ALA A 40 -0.91 -14.34 8.17
N SER A 41 -0.42 -15.08 9.16
CA SER A 41 -0.25 -16.53 8.99
C SER A 41 -1.61 -17.22 8.97
N GLU A 42 -1.73 -18.32 8.22
CA GLU A 42 -2.93 -19.16 8.20
C GLU A 42 -3.34 -19.57 9.62
N LYS A 43 -2.37 -19.98 10.44
CA LYS A 43 -2.60 -20.28 11.87
C LYS A 43 -3.30 -19.14 12.61
N LEU A 44 -2.88 -17.89 12.41
CA LEU A 44 -3.50 -16.75 13.11
C LEU A 44 -4.89 -16.44 12.57
N LEU A 45 -5.08 -16.58 11.25
CA LEU A 45 -6.39 -16.44 10.60
C LEU A 45 -7.39 -17.49 11.10
N ASP A 46 -6.93 -18.72 11.37
CA ASP A 46 -7.80 -19.81 11.82
C ASP A 46 -8.04 -19.78 13.34
N GLU A 47 -7.00 -19.58 14.14
CA GLU A 47 -7.09 -19.68 15.61
C GLU A 47 -7.60 -18.41 16.28
N LYS A 48 -7.34 -17.23 15.70
CA LYS A 48 -7.67 -15.92 16.29
C LYS A 48 -8.17 -14.90 15.25
N PRO A 49 -9.17 -15.25 14.43
CA PRO A 49 -9.66 -14.39 13.36
C PRO A 49 -10.15 -13.03 13.86
N GLU A 50 -10.68 -12.94 15.09
CA GLU A 50 -11.14 -11.70 15.70
C GLU A 50 -10.00 -10.71 15.97
N GLN A 51 -8.80 -11.21 16.28
CA GLN A 51 -7.61 -10.37 16.46
C GLN A 51 -7.14 -9.80 15.12
N VAL A 52 -7.19 -10.60 14.06
CA VAL A 52 -6.88 -10.15 12.69
C VAL A 52 -7.90 -9.11 12.24
N ALA A 53 -9.20 -9.35 12.48
CA ALA A 53 -10.26 -8.39 12.18
C ALA A 53 -10.07 -7.07 12.92
N ALA A 54 -9.73 -7.10 14.22
CA ALA A 54 -9.45 -5.91 15.01
C ALA A 54 -8.25 -5.12 14.48
N LEU A 55 -7.17 -5.79 14.10
CA LEU A 55 -6.00 -5.15 13.49
C LEU A 55 -6.35 -4.52 12.14
N LEU A 56 -7.11 -5.22 11.30
CA LEU A 56 -7.54 -4.69 10.01
C LEU A 56 -8.47 -3.49 10.17
N ARG A 57 -9.38 -3.50 11.16
CA ARG A 57 -10.20 -2.32 11.52
C ARG A 57 -9.32 -1.13 11.90
N ALA A 58 -8.35 -1.33 12.78
CA ALA A 58 -7.43 -0.27 13.21
C ALA A 58 -6.64 0.30 12.03
N TYR A 59 -6.16 -0.56 11.12
CA TYR A 59 -5.42 -0.13 9.94
C TYR A 59 -6.30 0.68 8.98
N ARG A 60 -7.53 0.24 8.73
CA ARG A 60 -8.50 0.98 7.89
C ARG A 60 -8.85 2.34 8.50
N ALA A 61 -9.02 2.40 9.83
CA ALA A 61 -9.25 3.67 10.53
C ALA A 61 -8.07 4.62 10.41
N ALA A 62 -6.84 4.13 10.56
CA ALA A 62 -5.63 4.94 10.36
C ALA A 62 -5.53 5.48 8.92
N GLN A 63 -5.79 4.65 7.90
CA GLN A 63 -5.77 5.08 6.51
C GLN A 63 -6.83 6.14 6.21
N ASN A 64 -8.05 5.96 6.74
CA ASN A 64 -9.10 6.97 6.61
C ASN A 64 -8.68 8.29 7.26
N TRP A 65 -8.13 8.23 8.47
CA TRP A 65 -7.67 9.43 9.18
C TRP A 65 -6.54 10.14 8.43
N ILE A 66 -5.57 9.41 7.87
CA ILE A 66 -4.48 9.99 7.05
C ILE A 66 -5.05 10.63 5.78
N SER A 67 -6.03 9.99 5.13
CA SER A 67 -6.71 10.54 3.96
C SER A 67 -7.39 11.87 4.26
N GLU A 68 -7.99 12.01 5.45
CA GLU A 68 -8.70 13.22 5.87
C GLU A 68 -7.75 14.29 6.45
N ASN A 69 -6.63 13.88 7.04
CA ASN A 69 -5.70 14.74 7.78
C ASN A 69 -4.23 14.59 7.29
N PRO A 70 -3.94 14.77 5.98
CA PRO A 70 -2.62 14.45 5.43
C PRO A 70 -1.49 15.35 5.95
N GLU A 71 -1.79 16.59 6.32
CA GLU A 71 -0.77 17.53 6.82
C GLU A 71 -0.39 17.23 8.27
N GLU A 72 -1.39 16.95 9.11
CA GLU A 72 -1.15 16.52 10.50
C GLU A 72 -0.43 15.16 10.53
N ALA A 73 -0.78 14.25 9.63
CA ALA A 73 -0.07 12.97 9.47
C ALA A 73 1.43 13.19 9.19
N VAL A 74 1.78 14.15 8.33
CA VAL A 74 3.17 14.50 8.04
C VAL A 74 3.86 15.08 9.27
N ASP A 75 3.19 15.95 10.02
CA ASP A 75 3.73 16.53 11.25
C ASP A 75 4.04 15.46 12.30
N ILE A 76 3.19 14.44 12.43
CA ILE A 76 3.43 13.26 13.28
C ILE A 76 4.65 12.47 12.80
N ILE A 77 4.77 12.23 11.49
CA ILE A 77 5.88 11.47 10.91
C ILE A 77 7.22 12.17 11.16
N ILE A 78 7.28 13.48 10.93
CA ILE A 78 8.50 14.29 11.11
C ILE A 78 8.86 14.40 12.58
N SER A 79 7.90 14.76 13.45
CA SER A 79 8.15 14.92 14.89
C SER A 79 8.58 13.61 15.56
N GLY A 80 7.98 12.49 15.16
CA GLY A 80 8.32 11.15 15.63
C GLY A 80 9.58 10.56 15.01
N LYS A 81 10.17 11.21 13.99
CA LYS A 81 11.30 10.70 13.20
C LYS A 81 11.03 9.31 12.60
N TYR A 82 9.79 9.07 12.18
CA TYR A 82 9.37 7.79 11.59
C TYR A 82 9.80 7.65 10.12
N ALA A 83 10.16 8.75 9.46
CA ALA A 83 10.73 8.75 8.11
C ALA A 83 11.91 9.71 8.03
N GLN A 84 12.86 9.43 7.14
CA GLN A 84 14.04 10.27 6.88
C GLN A 84 13.69 11.40 5.90
N ILE A 85 12.76 12.27 6.28
CA ILE A 85 12.38 13.47 5.52
C ILE A 85 12.22 14.66 6.46
N GLU A 86 12.97 15.72 6.21
CA GLU A 86 12.87 16.99 6.94
C GLU A 86 12.10 18.06 6.14
N ASP A 87 12.01 17.88 4.82
CA ASP A 87 11.24 18.75 3.93
C ASP A 87 9.74 18.45 4.05
N ARG A 88 9.07 19.25 4.89
CA ARG A 88 7.63 19.13 5.15
C ARG A 88 6.78 19.29 3.90
N GLU A 89 7.10 20.25 3.02
CA GLU A 89 6.32 20.49 1.80
C GLU A 89 6.39 19.29 0.85
N LEU A 90 7.59 18.72 0.70
CA LEU A 90 7.78 17.50 -0.08
C LEU A 90 7.03 16.33 0.56
N ALA A 91 7.10 16.16 1.89
CA ALA A 91 6.40 15.10 2.61
C ALA A 91 4.87 15.19 2.45
N ILE A 92 4.29 16.40 2.50
CA ILE A 92 2.85 16.62 2.26
C ILE A 92 2.48 16.26 0.83
N LYS A 93 3.27 16.68 -0.15
CA LYS A 93 3.04 16.34 -1.56
C LYS A 93 3.06 14.82 -1.75
N LEU A 94 4.01 14.14 -1.12
CA LEU A 94 4.17 12.69 -1.17
C LEU A 94 3.00 11.94 -0.52
N ILE A 95 2.64 12.26 0.73
CA ILE A 95 1.51 11.65 1.44
C ILE A 95 0.20 11.82 0.68
N LYS A 96 -0.05 13.01 0.12
CA LYS A 96 -1.24 13.27 -0.70
C LYS A 96 -1.23 12.47 -2.02
N SER A 97 -0.04 12.12 -2.53
CA SER A 97 0.10 11.36 -3.79
C SER A 97 -0.06 9.84 -3.62
N TYR A 98 0.19 9.28 -2.43
CA TYR A 98 0.11 7.83 -2.20
C TYR A 98 -1.30 7.25 -2.09
N GLN A 99 -2.34 8.10 -2.09
CA GLN A 99 -3.74 7.69 -2.06
C GLN A 99 -4.05 6.67 -0.94
N TYR A 100 -3.86 7.08 0.33
CA TYR A 100 -4.38 6.31 1.46
C TYR A 100 -5.89 6.20 1.33
N PRO A 101 -6.47 5.00 1.16
CA PRO A 101 -7.87 4.88 0.79
C PRO A 101 -8.78 5.18 1.99
N SER A 102 -9.66 6.16 1.82
CA SER A 102 -10.79 6.43 2.71
C SER A 102 -11.81 5.28 2.70
N TYR A 103 -12.72 5.27 3.68
CA TYR A 103 -13.82 4.30 3.68
C TYR A 103 -14.68 4.40 2.41
N ALA A 104 -14.95 5.61 1.94
CA ALA A 104 -15.76 5.83 0.73
C ALA A 104 -15.08 5.26 -0.53
N GLU A 105 -13.76 5.36 -0.63
CA GLU A 105 -13.00 4.79 -1.75
C GLU A 105 -12.96 3.26 -1.70
N ARG A 106 -12.80 2.69 -0.49
CA ARG A 106 -12.86 1.24 -0.29
C ARG A 106 -14.22 0.66 -0.67
N GLU A 107 -15.30 1.36 -0.36
CA GLU A 107 -16.65 0.90 -0.73
C GLU A 107 -16.87 0.90 -2.25
N LYS A 108 -16.21 1.80 -2.99
CA LYS A 108 -16.26 1.84 -4.46
C LYS A 108 -15.45 0.71 -5.10
N ASN A 109 -14.34 0.31 -4.48
CA ASN A 109 -13.42 -0.70 -5.01
C ASN A 109 -13.11 -1.81 -3.98
N LYS A 110 -14.13 -2.56 -3.59
CA LYS A 110 -14.03 -3.61 -2.55
C LYS A 110 -13.00 -4.70 -2.87
N THR A 111 -12.81 -5.00 -4.15
CA THR A 111 -11.92 -6.06 -4.63
C THR A 111 -10.50 -5.61 -4.91
N GLN A 112 -10.19 -4.30 -4.78
CA GLN A 112 -8.92 -3.73 -5.25
C GLN A 112 -7.68 -4.48 -4.76
N VAL A 113 -7.68 -4.90 -3.49
CA VAL A 113 -6.56 -5.66 -2.91
C VAL A 113 -6.40 -7.01 -3.61
N ARG A 114 -7.48 -7.77 -3.78
CA ARG A 114 -7.47 -9.05 -4.50
C ARG A 114 -7.06 -8.87 -5.96
N ASP A 115 -7.60 -7.85 -6.62
CA ASP A 115 -7.31 -7.55 -8.03
C ASP A 115 -5.85 -7.15 -8.23
N ASN A 116 -5.25 -6.45 -7.26
CA ASN A 116 -3.83 -6.13 -7.26
C ASN A 116 -2.97 -7.39 -7.06
N VAL A 117 -3.33 -8.29 -6.13
CA VAL A 117 -2.65 -9.59 -5.97
C VAL A 117 -2.67 -10.38 -7.28
N TYR A 118 -3.83 -10.47 -7.93
CA TYR A 118 -3.96 -11.13 -9.23
C TYR A 118 -3.08 -10.49 -10.30
N TYR A 119 -3.14 -9.15 -10.42
CA TYR A 119 -2.32 -8.43 -11.39
C TYR A 119 -0.83 -8.74 -11.21
N PHE A 120 -0.30 -8.66 -9.99
CA PHE A 120 1.12 -8.96 -9.77
C PHE A 120 1.45 -10.43 -9.97
N ALA A 121 0.53 -11.35 -9.63
CA ALA A 121 0.70 -12.77 -9.94
C ALA A 121 0.79 -13.01 -11.47
N GLU A 122 -0.05 -12.33 -12.25
CA GLU A 122 -0.03 -12.38 -13.71
C GLU A 122 1.29 -11.81 -14.27
N GLN A 123 1.73 -10.63 -13.81
CA GLN A 123 3.00 -10.04 -14.24
C GLN A 123 4.20 -10.95 -13.92
N LEU A 124 4.23 -11.54 -12.73
CA LEU A 124 5.29 -12.48 -12.32
C LEU A 124 5.24 -13.79 -13.10
N ASN A 125 4.06 -14.26 -13.48
CA ASN A 125 3.89 -15.46 -14.30
C ASN A 125 4.37 -15.21 -15.74
N GLN A 126 4.03 -14.06 -16.33
CA GLN A 126 4.44 -13.68 -17.69
C GLN A 126 5.96 -13.64 -17.86
N ILE A 127 6.69 -13.16 -16.85
CA ILE A 127 8.17 -13.15 -16.87
C ILE A 127 8.79 -14.48 -16.40
N GLY A 128 7.98 -15.49 -16.09
CA GLY A 128 8.40 -16.82 -15.70
C GLY A 128 8.93 -16.95 -14.27
N TYR A 129 8.77 -15.93 -13.42
CA TYR A 129 9.14 -15.97 -12.00
C TYR A 129 8.13 -16.80 -11.18
N LEU A 130 6.83 -16.57 -11.42
CA LEU A 130 5.77 -17.39 -10.84
C LEU A 130 5.46 -18.54 -11.80
N LYS A 131 5.59 -19.79 -11.34
CA LYS A 131 5.23 -20.97 -12.13
C LYS A 131 3.78 -21.39 -11.95
N THR A 132 3.19 -21.03 -10.81
CA THR A 132 1.78 -21.28 -10.52
C THR A 132 0.91 -20.41 -11.42
N ASP A 133 -0.25 -20.95 -11.79
CA ASP A 133 -1.31 -20.19 -12.44
C ASP A 133 -1.73 -18.97 -11.57
N PRO A 134 -1.85 -17.76 -12.15
CA PRO A 134 -2.16 -16.54 -11.39
C PRO A 134 -3.48 -16.61 -10.59
N ASP A 135 -4.52 -17.24 -11.13
CA ASP A 135 -5.80 -17.40 -10.43
C ASP A 135 -5.65 -18.33 -9.23
N ALA A 136 -4.98 -19.47 -9.43
CA ALA A 136 -4.70 -20.42 -8.35
C ALA A 136 -3.84 -19.79 -7.25
N PHE A 137 -2.80 -19.02 -7.61
CA PHE A 137 -1.97 -18.30 -6.65
C PHE A 137 -2.79 -17.27 -5.87
N THR A 138 -3.60 -16.46 -6.55
CA THR A 138 -4.42 -15.42 -5.92
C THR A 138 -5.41 -16.02 -4.94
N LYS A 139 -6.06 -17.14 -5.29
CA LYS A 139 -6.97 -17.85 -4.38
C LYS A 139 -6.29 -18.36 -3.11
N GLY A 140 -5.03 -18.78 -3.20
CA GLY A 140 -4.27 -19.23 -2.03
C GLY A 140 -3.66 -18.10 -1.20
N ALA A 141 -3.34 -16.97 -1.83
CA ALA A 141 -2.63 -15.87 -1.18
C ALA A 141 -3.55 -14.78 -0.60
N TYR A 142 -4.83 -14.74 -1.02
CA TYR A 142 -5.79 -13.74 -0.58
C TYR A 142 -6.90 -14.36 0.27
N VAL A 143 -7.14 -13.75 1.43
CA VAL A 143 -8.27 -14.07 2.30
C VAL A 143 -9.06 -12.79 2.57
N GLU A 144 -10.38 -12.86 2.38
CA GLU A 144 -11.28 -11.81 2.80
C GLU A 144 -11.57 -11.96 4.29
N VAL A 145 -11.22 -10.94 5.08
CA VAL A 145 -11.44 -10.91 6.53
C VAL A 145 -12.70 -10.10 6.82
N ASP A 146 -13.67 -10.71 7.51
CA ASP A 146 -14.83 -9.99 8.03
C ASP A 146 -14.40 -9.05 9.15
N ILE A 147 -14.40 -7.76 8.85
CA ILE A 147 -14.02 -6.71 9.79
C ILE A 147 -15.04 -6.50 10.92
N ASN A 148 -16.20 -7.14 10.91
CA ASN A 148 -17.18 -7.04 12.01
C ASN A 148 -17.02 -8.15 13.04
N LEU A 149 -16.09 -9.09 12.83
CA LEU A 149 -15.87 -10.20 13.73
C LEU A 149 -15.37 -9.71 15.11
N GLY A 150 -15.99 -10.23 16.18
CA GLY A 150 -15.61 -9.93 17.57
C GLY A 150 -15.90 -8.49 18.02
N SER A 151 -16.79 -7.77 17.33
CA SER A 151 -17.26 -6.42 17.68
C SER A 151 -18.69 -6.42 18.21
#